data_AF-A0A914K212-F1
#
_entry.id   AF-A0A914K212-F1
#
_cell.length_a   1.000
_cell.length_b   1.000
_cell.length_c   1.000
_cell.angle_alpha   90.00
_cell.angle_beta   90.00
_cell.angle_gamma   90.00
#
_symmetry.space_group_name_H-M   'P 1'
#
loop_
_entity.id
_entity.type
_entity.pdbx_description
1 polymer ?
#
loop_
_entity_poly.entity_id
_entity_poly.type
_entity_poly.pdbx_seq_one_letter_code
_entity_poly.pdbx_strand_id
1 'polypeptide(L)'
;MNPITQFTPECKPVGANYSMIQPFWADVFLMNDTSNAIYYRQTTDYKVLNQFQQQLYKVFPNLTGTPITWAFITTWYNVTYYGASGSGPSDQAKRNTFQCALGSNGVNSFAIFYYNQIQWIKGDASRNTAAQVGFDSGDGTNRYMLDVSCTDDVIDVADMSNVGPAGVFIFRIDSANIQTGSTITALPTTRRRTTTESTTNTLPTTQYQTTTNYQPTTSSSAPINPLSNAIGNPCSTNIANAWLDIVLLIDVSNSMKSTDLNKYLNTISQIFDDFFIGQDPQHSTRVSVIAFDTDVQVVYDLNSNTNNDDLRTKINAVSQYQTNKRETNVVKAFQKAQDIFNEQGSYRAQAIILGAAAYDRKKYNADEVTNDLKEDGVSIVTIEFVNIHGVKANLSGLSSPGFSYNSTQNLLNDIPNALTKINCFCPENTIQFKTFDNVTQQYTYYADCFDYYNGYTNPAYAENGCKPGTLAAVTSFEKSEFIIDNVINGTPFKNFTVGAYYDGGWKWHNYNGTSFPVGQYPAIPSNSNGKYGYFYNYFGFNYEFRVNPGGKEYAMPYVCQYHACDADYLCDSESKKLH
;
A
#
# COMPACT_ATOMS: atom_id res chain seq x y z
N MET A 1 4.95 36.52 -15.04
CA MET A 1 3.94 36.94 -14.06
C MET A 1 4.59 37.92 -13.11
N ASN A 2 3.91 39.02 -12.75
CA ASN A 2 4.38 39.89 -11.68
C ASN A 2 4.12 39.20 -10.32
N PRO A 3 4.99 39.37 -9.30
CA PRO A 3 4.72 38.82 -7.98
C PRO A 3 3.45 39.45 -7.40
N ILE A 4 2.64 38.66 -6.71
CA ILE A 4 1.54 39.17 -5.91
C ILE A 4 2.15 39.93 -4.71
N THR A 5 1.85 41.22 -4.61
CA THR A 5 2.34 42.06 -3.50
C THR A 5 1.38 42.05 -2.30
N GLN A 6 0.25 41.38 -2.45
CA GLN A 6 -0.84 41.31 -1.48
C GLN A 6 -0.59 40.16 -0.49
N PHE A 7 -0.53 40.50 0.79
CA PHE A 7 -0.33 39.56 1.92
C PHE A 7 -1.63 39.26 2.69
N THR A 8 -2.68 40.09 2.52
CA THR A 8 -4.02 39.78 3.07
C THR A 8 -4.78 38.90 2.09
N PRO A 9 -5.32 37.75 2.53
CA PRO A 9 -6.13 36.89 1.67
C PRO A 9 -7.38 37.63 1.17
N GLU A 10 -7.79 37.34 -0.07
CA GLU A 10 -8.92 38.04 -0.68
C GLU A 10 -10.27 37.39 -0.37
N CYS A 11 -10.29 36.08 -0.09
CA CYS A 11 -11.50 35.28 0.23
C CYS A 11 -12.62 35.36 -0.83
N LYS A 12 -12.30 35.89 -1.99
CA LYS A 12 -13.08 35.94 -3.24
C LYS A 12 -12.13 35.51 -4.39
N PRO A 13 -12.65 35.15 -5.58
CA PRO A 13 -11.80 34.89 -6.73
C PRO A 13 -10.82 36.04 -6.98
N VAL A 14 -9.53 35.72 -7.06
CA VAL A 14 -8.48 36.72 -7.27
C VAL A 14 -8.55 37.19 -8.73
N GLY A 15 -8.81 38.48 -8.92
CA GLY A 15 -8.73 39.10 -10.26
C GLY A 15 -7.28 39.41 -10.64
N ALA A 16 -7.03 39.55 -11.95
CA ALA A 16 -5.75 39.99 -12.56
C ALA A 16 -4.71 38.91 -12.94
N ASN A 17 -5.15 37.74 -13.41
CA ASN A 17 -4.30 36.68 -13.98
C ASN A 17 -3.26 36.11 -13.00
N TYR A 18 -3.59 36.07 -11.70
CA TYR A 18 -2.79 35.43 -10.67
C TYR A 18 -3.31 34.02 -10.40
N SER A 19 -2.90 33.04 -11.20
CA SER A 19 -3.15 31.63 -10.87
C SER A 19 -2.33 31.25 -9.64
N MET A 20 -2.98 30.75 -8.60
CA MET A 20 -2.36 30.49 -7.31
C MET A 20 -2.72 29.12 -6.75
N ILE A 21 -1.70 28.46 -6.20
CA ILE A 21 -1.85 27.33 -5.29
C ILE A 21 -1.60 27.88 -3.89
N GLN A 22 -2.61 27.77 -3.03
CA GLN A 22 -2.65 28.44 -1.73
C GLN A 22 -2.73 27.36 -0.64
N PRO A 23 -1.61 26.70 -0.28
CA PRO A 23 -1.64 25.73 0.80
C PRO A 23 -2.01 26.41 2.13
N PHE A 24 -1.56 27.64 2.36
CA PHE A 24 -2.00 28.46 3.50
C PHE A 24 -1.64 29.92 3.23
N TRP A 25 -2.51 30.64 2.50
CA TRP A 25 -2.28 32.05 2.21
C TRP A 25 -2.67 32.89 3.43
N ALA A 26 -1.67 33.45 4.09
CA ALA A 26 -1.76 34.44 5.15
C ALA A 26 -0.43 35.22 5.20
N ASP A 27 -0.34 36.23 6.06
CA ASP A 27 0.86 37.07 6.21
C ASP A 27 1.96 36.35 7.03
N VAL A 28 2.57 35.34 6.41
CA VAL A 28 3.63 34.51 6.99
C VAL A 28 4.89 35.36 7.22
N PHE A 29 5.46 35.26 8.42
CA PHE A 29 6.69 35.93 8.79
C PHE A 29 7.74 34.95 9.29
N LEU A 30 9.00 35.25 8.94
CA LEU A 30 10.15 34.55 9.46
C LEU A 30 10.82 35.38 10.56
N MET A 31 10.96 34.81 11.75
CA MET A 31 11.86 35.34 12.76
C MET A 31 13.30 35.34 12.23
N ASN A 32 14.09 36.31 12.69
CA ASN A 32 15.52 36.43 12.33
C ASN A 32 16.38 35.47 13.17
N ASP A 33 16.02 34.18 13.18
CA ASP A 33 16.83 33.12 13.78
C ASP A 33 16.80 31.86 12.90
N THR A 34 17.49 30.80 13.34
CA THR A 34 17.60 29.54 12.59
C THR A 34 16.50 28.53 12.96
N SER A 35 15.53 28.90 13.79
CA SER A 35 14.48 27.99 14.25
C SER A 35 13.34 27.82 13.24
N ASN A 36 13.28 28.66 12.20
CA ASN A 36 12.21 28.72 11.22
C ASN A 36 12.75 28.99 9.81
N ALA A 37 12.10 28.42 8.78
CA ALA A 37 12.55 28.58 7.40
C ALA A 37 11.46 28.24 6.38
N ILE A 38 11.61 28.73 5.14
CA ILE A 38 10.87 28.26 3.98
C ILE A 38 11.85 27.51 3.08
N TYR A 39 11.66 26.19 2.97
CA TYR A 39 12.45 25.33 2.07
C TYR A 39 11.66 25.10 0.79
N TYR A 40 12.32 25.15 -0.36
CA TYR A 40 11.70 24.74 -1.63
C TYR A 40 12.69 23.98 -2.50
N ARG A 41 12.19 23.03 -3.29
CA ARG A 41 12.99 22.29 -4.27
C ARG A 41 12.12 21.81 -5.43
N GLN A 42 12.72 21.76 -6.62
CA GLN A 42 12.25 20.92 -7.72
C GLN A 42 13.09 19.65 -7.75
N THR A 43 12.48 18.50 -8.01
CA THR A 43 13.19 17.22 -8.02
C THR A 43 12.65 16.27 -9.09
N THR A 44 13.56 15.46 -9.63
CA THR A 44 13.27 14.28 -10.44
C THR A 44 13.81 13.01 -9.76
N ASP A 45 14.11 13.09 -8.46
CA ASP A 45 14.58 11.95 -7.68
C ASP A 45 13.48 10.88 -7.64
N TYR A 46 13.78 9.72 -8.23
CA TYR A 46 12.83 8.62 -8.37
C TYR A 46 12.20 8.21 -7.04
N LYS A 47 12.89 8.37 -5.92
CA LYS A 47 12.40 8.04 -4.58
C LYS A 47 11.23 8.93 -4.19
N VAL A 48 11.42 10.24 -4.32
CA VAL A 48 10.38 11.24 -4.06
C VAL A 48 9.21 11.08 -5.02
N LEU A 49 9.49 10.83 -6.31
CA LEU A 49 8.45 10.61 -7.32
C LEU A 49 7.66 9.33 -7.06
N ASN A 50 8.32 8.23 -6.65
CA ASN A 50 7.66 6.99 -6.30
C ASN A 50 6.79 7.16 -5.06
N GLN A 51 7.27 7.83 -4.00
CA GLN A 51 6.46 8.15 -2.83
C GLN A 51 5.21 8.95 -3.20
N PHE A 52 5.39 9.99 -4.02
CA PHE A 52 4.27 10.79 -4.52
C PHE A 52 3.27 9.90 -5.27
N GLN A 53 3.76 9.04 -6.16
CA GLN A 53 2.94 8.14 -6.97
C GLN A 53 2.15 7.13 -6.12
N GLN A 54 2.76 6.57 -5.08
CA GLN A 54 2.09 5.63 -4.17
C GLN A 54 0.94 6.29 -3.42
N GLN A 55 1.12 7.54 -2.96
CA GLN A 55 0.05 8.33 -2.36
C GLN A 55 -1.11 8.55 -3.34
N LEU A 56 -0.82 8.81 -4.62
CA LEU A 56 -1.86 8.96 -5.64
C LEU A 56 -2.64 7.66 -5.91
N TYR A 57 -2.00 6.50 -5.95
CA TYR A 57 -2.70 5.24 -6.24
C TYR A 57 -3.67 4.83 -5.13
N LYS A 58 -3.40 5.18 -3.88
CA LYS A 58 -4.34 4.98 -2.75
C LYS A 58 -5.63 5.77 -2.92
N VAL A 59 -5.51 6.96 -3.50
CA VAL A 59 -6.56 7.99 -3.56
C VAL A 59 -7.32 7.96 -4.87
N PHE A 60 -6.65 7.59 -5.95
CA PHE A 60 -7.17 7.51 -7.31
C PHE A 60 -6.81 6.13 -7.90
N PRO A 61 -7.51 5.05 -7.51
CA PRO A 61 -7.19 3.69 -7.94
C PRO A 61 -7.30 3.47 -9.46
N ASN A 62 -8.07 4.33 -10.14
CA ASN A 62 -8.23 4.32 -11.60
C ASN A 62 -7.22 5.22 -12.32
N LEU A 63 -6.14 5.65 -11.66
CA LEU A 63 -5.07 6.41 -12.31
C LEU A 63 -4.38 5.55 -13.38
N THR A 64 -4.76 5.77 -14.64
CA THR A 64 -4.13 5.15 -15.80
C THR A 64 -3.16 6.13 -16.46
N GLY A 65 -1.89 5.76 -16.63
CA GLY A 65 -0.91 6.57 -17.37
C GLY A 65 0.53 6.45 -16.86
N THR A 66 1.43 7.22 -17.47
CA THR A 66 2.84 7.33 -17.09
C THR A 66 2.97 7.93 -15.68
N PRO A 67 3.88 7.45 -14.81
CA PRO A 67 4.09 8.00 -13.47
C PRO A 67 4.50 9.47 -13.49
N ILE A 68 4.33 10.16 -12.36
CA ILE A 68 4.83 11.53 -12.15
C ILE A 68 6.33 11.60 -12.49
N THR A 69 6.71 12.58 -13.32
CA THR A 69 8.09 12.69 -13.85
C THR A 69 8.91 13.78 -13.15
N TRP A 70 8.26 14.70 -12.46
CA TRP A 70 8.90 15.70 -11.61
C TRP A 70 7.97 16.15 -10.48
N ALA A 71 8.57 16.65 -9.40
CA ALA A 71 7.85 17.25 -8.30
C ALA A 71 8.47 18.58 -7.86
N PHE A 72 7.64 19.50 -7.34
CA PHE A 72 8.06 20.74 -6.68
C PHE A 72 7.49 20.77 -5.26
N ILE A 73 8.36 20.87 -4.26
CA ILE A 73 7.99 20.76 -2.85
C ILE A 73 8.40 22.05 -2.15
N THR A 74 7.46 22.68 -1.45
CA THR A 74 7.70 23.84 -0.59
C THR A 74 7.22 23.56 0.82
N THR A 75 8.07 23.80 1.82
CA THR A 75 7.79 23.60 3.25
C THR A 75 7.97 24.91 3.99
N TRP A 76 6.92 25.33 4.69
CA TRP A 76 6.96 26.40 5.67
C TRP A 76 7.18 25.75 7.03
N TYR A 77 8.42 25.76 7.51
CA TYR A 77 8.83 25.10 8.75
C TYR A 77 8.86 26.10 9.90
N ASN A 78 8.07 25.81 10.94
CA ASN A 78 8.04 26.56 12.20
C ASN A 78 7.85 28.07 11.98
N VAL A 79 7.00 28.46 11.04
CA VAL A 79 6.80 29.88 10.66
C VAL A 79 5.82 30.57 11.60
N THR A 80 6.00 31.88 11.81
CA THR A 80 5.04 32.71 12.54
C THR A 80 4.31 33.65 11.59
N TYR A 81 3.56 34.62 12.11
CA TYR A 81 2.84 35.62 11.33
C TYR A 81 3.42 37.02 11.54
N TYR A 82 3.20 37.90 10.57
CA TYR A 82 3.65 39.29 10.65
C TYR A 82 2.88 40.04 11.75
N GLY A 83 3.62 40.67 12.67
CA GLY A 83 3.08 41.34 13.86
C GLY A 83 3.24 40.55 15.16
N ALA A 84 3.51 39.24 15.09
CA ALA A 84 3.64 38.38 16.27
C ALA A 84 4.66 38.90 17.29
N SER A 85 5.78 39.51 16.86
CA SER A 85 6.81 40.08 17.73
C SER A 85 6.35 41.30 18.53
N GLY A 86 5.31 42.01 18.08
CA GLY A 86 4.65 43.10 18.80
C GLY A 86 3.48 42.63 19.67
N SER A 87 2.98 41.41 19.44
CA SER A 87 2.00 40.72 20.25
C SER A 87 2.68 40.05 21.46
N GLY A 88 1.96 39.80 22.56
CA GLY A 88 2.57 39.30 23.81
C GLY A 88 3.28 37.94 23.67
N PRO A 89 3.95 37.44 24.73
CA PRO A 89 4.75 36.20 24.66
C PRO A 89 4.00 34.96 24.16
N SER A 90 2.69 34.87 24.41
CA SER A 90 1.84 33.77 23.94
C SER A 90 1.68 33.75 22.41
N ASP A 91 1.63 34.92 21.78
CA ASP A 91 1.48 35.06 20.34
C ASP A 91 2.82 34.88 19.63
N GLN A 92 3.90 35.38 20.23
CA GLN A 92 5.27 35.11 19.79
C GLN A 92 5.65 33.64 19.83
N ALA A 93 4.94 32.79 20.56
CA ALA A 93 5.17 31.36 20.63
C ALA A 93 4.38 30.56 19.57
N LYS A 94 3.39 31.17 18.89
CA LYS A 94 2.58 30.47 17.89
C LYS A 94 3.37 30.17 16.63
N ARG A 95 3.33 28.92 16.20
CA ARG A 95 4.07 28.39 15.06
C ARG A 95 3.17 27.53 14.18
N ASN A 96 3.32 27.67 12.87
CA ASN A 96 2.70 26.82 11.87
C ASN A 96 3.77 26.01 11.15
N THR A 97 3.46 24.77 10.81
CA THR A 97 4.28 23.94 9.90
C THR A 97 3.39 23.25 8.87
N PHE A 98 3.58 23.60 7.59
CA PHE A 98 2.77 23.11 6.46
C PHE A 98 3.58 23.06 5.15
N GLN A 99 3.14 22.24 4.17
CA GLN A 99 3.93 21.89 2.97
C GLN A 99 2.98 21.68 1.81
N CYS A 100 3.43 22.12 0.65
CA CYS A 100 2.80 21.84 -0.63
C CYS A 100 3.77 21.02 -1.47
N ALA A 101 3.33 19.88 -1.97
CA ALA A 101 4.03 19.10 -2.98
C ALA A 101 3.19 19.08 -4.26
N LEU A 102 3.78 19.53 -5.36
CA LEU A 102 3.20 19.47 -6.70
C LEU A 102 3.88 18.35 -7.46
N GLY A 103 3.12 17.53 -8.15
CA GLY A 103 3.63 16.47 -9.00
C GLY A 103 2.98 16.55 -10.37
N SER A 104 3.77 16.42 -11.44
CA SER A 104 3.22 16.34 -12.79
C SER A 104 4.03 15.39 -13.68
N ASN A 105 3.36 14.79 -14.65
CA ASN A 105 3.98 14.06 -15.76
C ASN A 105 3.87 14.82 -17.11
N GLY A 106 3.36 16.07 -17.08
CA GLY A 106 3.06 16.88 -18.27
C GLY A 106 1.65 16.68 -18.84
N VAL A 107 0.90 15.68 -18.38
CA VAL A 107 -0.50 15.42 -18.75
C VAL A 107 -1.40 15.51 -17.51
N ASN A 108 -1.05 14.76 -16.46
CA ASN A 108 -1.71 14.76 -15.17
C ASN A 108 -0.88 15.58 -14.17
N SER A 109 -1.56 16.34 -13.32
CA SER A 109 -0.95 17.21 -12.32
C SER A 109 -1.71 17.12 -11.01
N PHE A 110 -0.98 17.09 -9.91
CA PHE A 110 -1.52 16.86 -8.58
C PHE A 110 -0.89 17.81 -7.57
N ALA A 111 -1.62 18.08 -6.50
CA ALA A 111 -1.14 18.80 -5.33
C ALA A 111 -1.42 17.98 -4.06
N ILE A 112 -0.44 17.92 -3.17
CA ILE A 112 -0.56 17.37 -1.84
C ILE A 112 -0.26 18.49 -0.84
N PHE A 113 -1.21 18.77 0.04
CA PHE A 113 -0.99 19.64 1.20
C PHE A 113 -0.83 18.80 2.45
N TYR A 114 0.24 19.06 3.18
CA TYR A 114 0.45 18.57 4.53
C TYR A 114 0.30 19.71 5.52
N TYR A 115 -0.33 19.45 6.66
CA TYR A 115 -0.44 20.33 7.82
C TYR A 115 -0.05 19.54 9.07
N ASN A 116 1.05 19.91 9.73
CA ASN A 116 1.45 19.27 10.99
C ASN A 116 0.75 19.95 12.16
N GLN A 117 0.89 21.27 12.19
CA GLN A 117 0.44 22.09 13.29
C GLN A 117 0.08 23.47 12.77
N ILE A 118 -1.08 23.95 13.19
CA ILE A 118 -1.59 25.30 12.89
C ILE A 118 -2.01 25.92 14.23
N GLN A 119 -1.29 26.96 14.67
CA GLN A 119 -1.53 27.68 15.93
C GLN A 119 -1.95 29.13 15.70
N TRP A 120 -1.82 29.62 14.47
CA TRP A 120 -2.25 30.95 14.06
C TRP A 120 -2.89 30.87 12.67
N ILE A 121 -3.86 31.74 12.42
CA ILE A 121 -4.69 31.72 11.21
C ILE A 121 -4.66 33.01 10.41
N LYS A 122 -4.07 34.08 10.95
CA LYS A 122 -4.02 35.41 10.35
C LYS A 122 -2.83 36.20 10.90
N GLY A 123 -2.31 37.14 10.12
CA GLY A 123 -1.36 38.13 10.60
C GLY A 123 -2.05 39.44 10.98
N ASP A 124 -1.34 40.31 11.70
CA ASP A 124 -1.91 41.60 12.17
C ASP A 124 -2.30 42.50 10.99
N ALA A 125 -1.50 42.47 9.91
CA ALA A 125 -1.78 43.24 8.71
C ALA A 125 -2.86 42.59 7.81
N SER A 126 -3.34 41.39 8.14
CA SER A 126 -4.37 40.66 7.38
C SER A 126 -5.79 41.16 7.64
N ARG A 127 -5.99 42.32 8.28
CA ARG A 127 -7.33 42.93 8.51
C ARG A 127 -8.35 41.97 9.14
N ASN A 128 -7.90 41.11 10.05
CA ASN A 128 -8.68 40.01 10.67
C ASN A 128 -9.18 38.91 9.71
N THR A 129 -8.73 38.89 8.46
CA THR A 129 -9.01 37.82 7.50
C THR A 129 -8.17 36.58 7.81
N ALA A 130 -8.86 35.47 8.07
CA ALA A 130 -8.22 34.17 8.27
C ALA A 130 -7.62 33.61 6.96
N ALA A 131 -6.74 32.63 7.09
CA ALA A 131 -5.97 32.07 6.00
C ALA A 131 -6.85 31.50 4.89
N GLN A 132 -6.43 31.72 3.65
CA GLN A 132 -7.07 31.17 2.47
C GLN A 132 -6.36 29.87 2.04
N VAL A 133 -7.11 28.77 1.91
CA VAL A 133 -6.59 27.43 1.59
C VAL A 133 -7.30 26.82 0.39
N GLY A 134 -6.57 26.63 -0.71
CA GLY A 134 -7.13 26.06 -1.94
C GLY A 134 -6.37 26.44 -3.21
N PHE A 135 -7.12 26.65 -4.28
CA PHE A 135 -6.65 26.95 -5.63
C PHE A 135 -7.46 28.10 -6.23
N ASP A 136 -6.78 29.02 -6.90
CA ASP A 136 -7.41 30.09 -7.65
C ASP A 136 -6.84 30.11 -9.07
N SER A 137 -7.70 30.14 -10.08
CA SER A 137 -7.27 30.17 -11.48
C SER A 137 -6.73 31.54 -11.90
N GLY A 138 -7.03 32.60 -11.13
CA GLY A 138 -6.66 33.97 -11.46
C GLY A 138 -7.53 34.63 -12.54
N ASP A 139 -8.57 33.94 -13.02
CA ASP A 139 -9.51 34.45 -14.04
C ASP A 139 -10.64 35.30 -13.43
N GLY A 140 -10.61 35.54 -12.11
CA GLY A 140 -11.62 36.28 -11.37
C GLY A 140 -12.95 35.54 -11.18
N THR A 141 -13.04 34.26 -11.55
CA THR A 141 -14.26 33.46 -11.50
C THR A 141 -14.03 32.09 -10.86
N ASN A 142 -13.09 31.30 -11.38
CA ASN A 142 -12.89 29.90 -11.01
C ASN A 142 -11.90 29.75 -9.85
N ARG A 143 -12.36 29.09 -8.79
CA ARG A 143 -11.56 28.73 -7.60
C ARG A 143 -12.09 27.47 -6.93
N TYR A 144 -11.24 26.84 -6.14
CA TYR A 144 -11.58 25.76 -5.21
C TYR A 144 -11.04 26.12 -3.84
N MET A 145 -11.87 26.05 -2.81
CA MET A 145 -11.51 26.39 -1.44
C MET A 145 -11.90 25.23 -0.52
N LEU A 146 -11.09 24.96 0.50
CA LEU A 146 -11.57 24.14 1.61
C LEU A 146 -12.69 24.87 2.36
N ASP A 147 -13.67 24.14 2.88
CA ASP A 147 -14.83 24.73 3.57
C ASP A 147 -14.43 25.61 4.76
N VAL A 148 -13.34 25.27 5.45
CA VAL A 148 -12.80 26.04 6.58
C VAL A 148 -12.03 27.29 6.18
N SER A 149 -11.65 27.41 4.90
CA SER A 149 -10.85 28.52 4.39
C SER A 149 -11.52 29.86 4.67
N CYS A 150 -10.73 30.88 5.01
CA CYS A 150 -11.21 32.23 5.32
C CYS A 150 -12.15 32.33 6.54
N THR A 151 -12.18 31.31 7.38
CA THR A 151 -12.92 31.30 8.66
C THR A 151 -11.97 31.00 9.82
N ASP A 152 -12.41 31.25 11.06
CA ASP A 152 -11.61 30.88 12.22
C ASP A 152 -11.43 29.35 12.36
N ASP A 153 -12.29 28.55 11.73
CA ASP A 153 -12.22 27.07 11.71
C ASP A 153 -11.01 26.55 10.92
N VAL A 154 -10.31 27.40 10.15
CA VAL A 154 -9.06 27.01 9.46
C VAL A 154 -7.93 26.60 10.42
N ILE A 155 -8.08 26.92 11.72
CA ILE A 155 -7.18 26.42 12.77
C ILE A 155 -7.16 24.89 12.82
N ASP A 156 -8.29 24.24 12.52
CA ASP A 156 -8.48 22.79 12.63
C ASP A 156 -7.99 22.03 11.39
N VAL A 157 -7.44 22.70 10.36
CA VAL A 157 -7.02 22.06 9.10
C VAL A 157 -5.95 20.96 9.29
N ALA A 158 -5.18 21.02 10.38
CA ALA A 158 -4.23 19.97 10.74
C ALA A 158 -4.89 18.68 11.26
N ASP A 159 -6.14 18.76 11.73
CA ASP A 159 -6.93 17.63 12.22
C ASP A 159 -7.93 17.10 11.18
N MET A 160 -7.96 17.73 10.00
CA MET A 160 -8.87 17.40 8.90
C MET A 160 -8.16 16.65 7.76
N SER A 161 -8.92 16.02 6.87
CA SER A 161 -8.39 15.29 5.72
C SER A 161 -9.44 15.09 4.64
N ASN A 162 -9.02 14.96 3.38
CA ASN A 162 -9.86 14.44 2.29
C ASN A 162 -9.46 13.03 1.83
N VAL A 163 -8.52 12.39 2.54
CA VAL A 163 -7.97 11.06 2.21
C VAL A 163 -7.86 10.12 3.41
N GLY A 164 -8.28 10.55 4.61
CA GLY A 164 -8.27 9.78 5.85
C GLY A 164 -7.24 10.29 6.86
N PRO A 165 -5.92 10.21 6.59
CA PRO A 165 -4.90 10.69 7.52
C PRO A 165 -5.02 12.19 7.82
N ALA A 166 -5.07 12.54 9.11
CA ALA A 166 -5.18 13.93 9.59
C ALA A 166 -4.04 14.80 9.06
N GLY A 167 -4.40 16.01 8.62
CA GLY A 167 -3.49 17.00 8.06
C GLY A 167 -3.06 16.71 6.61
N VAL A 168 -3.63 15.70 5.94
CA VAL A 168 -3.27 15.33 4.56
C VAL A 168 -4.40 15.65 3.61
N PHE A 169 -4.10 16.43 2.57
CA PHE A 169 -5.04 16.74 1.49
C PHE A 169 -4.43 16.47 0.13
N ILE A 170 -5.10 15.67 -0.71
CA ILE A 170 -4.61 15.30 -2.04
C ILE A 170 -5.62 15.69 -3.11
N PHE A 171 -5.14 16.36 -4.16
CA PHE A 171 -5.94 16.93 -5.23
C PHE A 171 -5.37 16.57 -6.60
N ARG A 172 -6.24 16.27 -7.56
CA ARG A 172 -5.92 16.33 -8.99
C ARG A 172 -6.29 17.70 -9.53
N ILE A 173 -5.34 18.35 -10.20
CA ILE A 173 -5.38 19.77 -10.57
C ILE A 173 -5.19 20.03 -12.08
N ASP A 174 -5.13 18.99 -12.91
CA ASP A 174 -5.01 19.09 -14.39
C ASP A 174 -6.35 19.21 -15.14
N SER A 175 -7.47 19.10 -14.45
CA SER A 175 -8.82 19.10 -15.03
C SER A 175 -9.53 20.45 -14.81
N ALA A 176 -10.61 20.70 -15.54
CA ALA A 176 -11.41 21.93 -15.41
C ALA A 176 -11.95 22.16 -13.99
N ASN A 177 -12.19 21.07 -13.25
CA ASN A 177 -12.54 21.10 -11.83
C ASN A 177 -11.46 20.36 -11.04
N ILE A 178 -11.17 20.86 -9.84
CA ILE A 178 -10.33 20.15 -8.86
C ILE A 178 -11.05 18.87 -8.44
N GLN A 179 -10.33 17.74 -8.47
CA GLN A 179 -10.87 16.46 -8.04
C GLN A 179 -10.21 16.04 -6.73
N THR A 180 -11.02 15.60 -5.77
CA THR A 180 -10.58 14.95 -4.53
C THR A 180 -10.70 13.44 -4.68
N GLY A 181 -9.87 12.68 -3.97
CA GLY A 181 -10.01 11.23 -3.91
C GLY A 181 -11.36 10.77 -3.42
N SER A 182 -11.78 9.58 -3.85
CA SER A 182 -13.12 9.04 -3.55
C SER A 182 -13.18 8.11 -2.34
N THR A 183 -12.21 8.16 -1.42
CA THR A 183 -12.15 7.22 -0.30
C THR A 183 -12.11 7.92 1.06
N ILE A 184 -13.10 7.55 1.88
CA ILE A 184 -13.41 7.93 3.27
C ILE A 184 -14.21 9.23 3.42
N THR A 185 -15.51 9.03 3.69
CA THR A 185 -16.42 10.02 4.29
C THR A 185 -15.73 10.65 5.50
N ALA A 186 -15.35 11.93 5.41
CA ALA A 186 -14.90 12.68 6.57
C ALA A 186 -15.96 12.53 7.68
N LEU A 187 -15.55 12.03 8.84
CA LEU A 187 -16.42 12.03 10.02
C LEU A 187 -16.79 13.50 10.32
N PRO A 188 -18.08 13.86 10.40
CA PRO A 188 -18.47 15.20 10.74
C PRO A 188 -18.31 15.39 12.26
N THR A 189 -17.34 16.19 12.69
CA THR A 189 -17.45 16.87 13.98
C THR A 189 -18.44 18.02 13.83
N THR A 190 -19.52 17.93 14.58
CA THR A 190 -20.69 18.79 14.62
C THR A 190 -20.37 20.30 14.65
N ARG A 191 -20.70 21.01 13.57
CA ARG A 191 -21.50 22.25 13.64
C ARG A 191 -22.22 22.50 12.31
N ARG A 192 -23.52 22.23 12.32
CA ARG A 192 -24.42 22.39 11.18
C ARG A 192 -24.59 23.87 10.85
N ARG A 193 -24.23 24.29 9.64
CA ARG A 193 -24.87 25.44 8.98
C ARG A 193 -25.12 25.12 7.52
N THR A 194 -26.40 24.96 7.21
CA THR A 194 -26.94 24.64 5.89
C THR A 194 -26.70 25.80 4.92
N THR A 195 -26.10 25.55 3.75
CA THR A 195 -26.30 26.40 2.57
C THR A 195 -26.29 25.56 1.29
N THR A 196 -27.48 25.55 0.71
CA THR A 196 -27.97 25.26 -0.64
C THR A 196 -26.95 25.05 -1.76
N GLU A 197 -27.09 23.91 -2.45
CA GLU A 197 -26.55 23.63 -3.79
C GLU A 197 -27.04 24.63 -4.83
N SER A 198 -26.19 24.93 -5.83
CA SER A 198 -26.66 25.50 -7.10
C SER A 198 -25.95 24.86 -8.30
N THR A 199 -26.80 24.15 -9.05
CA THR A 199 -26.74 23.51 -10.37
C THR A 199 -25.82 24.07 -11.46
N THR A 200 -25.07 23.14 -12.07
CA THR A 200 -24.81 22.87 -13.51
C THR A 200 -25.00 23.96 -14.57
N ASN A 201 -24.01 24.08 -15.47
CA ASN A 201 -24.24 24.15 -16.92
C ASN A 201 -23.04 23.61 -17.73
N THR A 202 -23.31 22.64 -18.59
CA THR A 202 -22.45 22.05 -19.63
C THR A 202 -22.47 22.85 -20.92
N LEU A 203 -21.36 22.87 -21.69
CA LEU A 203 -21.23 22.87 -23.18
C LEU A 203 -19.82 23.36 -23.59
N PRO A 204 -19.32 23.15 -24.83
CA PRO A 204 -19.14 21.91 -25.59
C PRO A 204 -17.65 21.61 -25.89
N THR A 205 -17.41 20.36 -26.26
CA THR A 205 -16.14 19.73 -26.66
C THR A 205 -15.53 20.37 -27.92
N THR A 206 -14.27 20.77 -27.87
CA THR A 206 -13.45 21.06 -29.07
C THR A 206 -12.30 20.07 -29.14
N GLN A 207 -12.34 19.17 -30.13
CA GLN A 207 -11.28 18.22 -30.43
C GLN A 207 -10.07 18.95 -31.02
N TYR A 208 -8.90 18.76 -30.40
CA TYR A 208 -7.61 19.02 -31.04
C TYR A 208 -6.89 17.70 -31.27
N GLN A 209 -6.75 17.35 -32.54
CA GLN A 209 -5.81 16.33 -33.01
C GLN A 209 -4.40 16.92 -32.98
N THR A 210 -3.47 16.23 -32.34
CA THR A 210 -2.04 16.38 -32.63
C THR A 210 -1.38 15.01 -32.73
N THR A 211 -0.99 14.71 -33.96
CA THR A 211 -0.12 13.62 -34.39
C THR A 211 1.31 13.90 -33.94
N THR A 212 1.99 12.93 -33.32
CA THR A 212 3.43 12.71 -33.55
C THR A 212 3.80 11.25 -33.33
N ASN A 213 4.30 10.63 -34.40
CA ASN A 213 4.94 9.33 -34.46
C ASN A 213 6.19 9.30 -33.57
N TYR A 214 6.32 8.26 -32.74
CA TYR A 214 7.63 7.79 -32.30
C TYR A 214 7.62 6.25 -32.26
N GLN A 215 8.45 5.66 -33.11
CA GLN A 215 8.73 4.23 -33.16
C GLN A 215 9.91 3.92 -32.22
N PRO A 216 9.87 2.80 -31.48
CA PRO A 216 10.90 2.44 -30.50
C PRO A 216 12.04 1.65 -31.16
N THR A 217 13.28 1.99 -30.84
CA THR A 217 14.45 1.16 -31.13
C THR A 217 14.92 0.42 -29.87
N THR A 218 15.24 -0.85 -30.05
CA THR A 218 15.51 -1.87 -29.03
C THR A 218 17.01 -2.16 -28.85
N SER A 219 17.31 -2.90 -27.78
CA SER A 219 18.59 -3.50 -27.32
C SER A 219 19.49 -2.56 -26.50
N SER A 220 20.08 -2.95 -25.36
CA SER A 220 20.70 -4.24 -25.02
C SER A 220 20.86 -4.43 -23.50
N SER A 221 20.65 -5.69 -23.06
CA SER A 221 21.10 -6.39 -21.83
C SER A 221 21.58 -5.58 -20.61
N ALA A 222 20.79 -5.61 -19.54
CA ALA A 222 21.17 -5.16 -18.21
C ALA A 222 22.14 -6.15 -17.52
N PRO A 223 23.20 -5.66 -16.85
CA PRO A 223 24.02 -6.47 -15.95
C PRO A 223 23.27 -6.75 -14.64
N ILE A 224 23.52 -7.92 -14.07
CA ILE A 224 22.94 -8.42 -12.82
C ILE A 224 23.31 -7.46 -11.68
N ASN A 225 22.31 -6.89 -11.00
CA ASN A 225 22.47 -5.77 -10.08
C ASN A 225 22.58 -6.25 -8.61
N PRO A 226 23.62 -5.89 -7.84
CA PRO A 226 23.78 -6.24 -6.42
C PRO A 226 22.78 -5.54 -5.46
N LEU A 227 21.65 -5.05 -5.97
CA LEU A 227 20.64 -4.24 -5.27
C LEU A 227 19.64 -5.04 -4.41
N SER A 228 19.57 -6.37 -4.54
CA SER A 228 18.57 -7.18 -3.82
C SER A 228 18.75 -7.16 -2.30
N ASN A 229 19.99 -7.19 -1.82
CA ASN A 229 20.27 -7.31 -0.38
C ASN A 229 20.04 -6.02 0.41
N ALA A 230 19.89 -4.87 -0.27
CA ALA A 230 19.67 -3.58 0.39
C ALA A 230 18.20 -3.36 0.77
N ILE A 231 17.25 -3.87 -0.02
CA ILE A 231 15.80 -3.68 0.23
C ILE A 231 15.30 -4.62 1.32
N GLY A 232 15.72 -5.87 1.27
CA GLY A 232 15.33 -6.95 2.17
C GLY A 232 15.48 -8.28 1.46
N ASN A 233 15.35 -9.38 2.19
CA ASN A 233 15.36 -10.70 1.58
C ASN A 233 13.97 -11.01 1.00
N PRO A 234 13.81 -11.31 -0.29
CA PRO A 234 12.57 -11.85 -0.80
C PRO A 234 12.19 -13.13 -0.04
N CYS A 235 10.90 -13.39 0.12
CA CYS A 235 10.44 -14.66 0.67
C CYS A 235 10.95 -15.84 -0.15
N SER A 236 11.19 -16.97 0.52
CA SER A 236 11.63 -18.19 -0.15
C SER A 236 10.66 -18.63 -1.25
N THR A 237 11.22 -18.99 -2.40
CA THR A 237 10.49 -19.59 -3.53
C THR A 237 10.61 -21.11 -3.56
N ASN A 238 11.08 -21.73 -2.48
CA ASN A 238 11.28 -23.18 -2.40
C ASN A 238 9.94 -23.90 -2.19
N ILE A 239 9.22 -24.17 -3.28
CA ILE A 239 7.88 -24.77 -3.21
C ILE A 239 7.86 -26.16 -2.55
N ALA A 240 8.98 -26.90 -2.58
CA ALA A 240 9.10 -28.20 -1.93
C ALA A 240 8.93 -28.10 -0.39
N ASN A 241 9.30 -26.96 0.21
CA ASN A 241 9.15 -26.72 1.65
C ASN A 241 7.86 -25.96 2.00
N ALA A 242 6.99 -25.68 1.03
CA ALA A 242 5.74 -24.96 1.27
C ALA A 242 4.82 -25.76 2.21
N TRP A 243 4.12 -25.03 3.08
CA TRP A 243 3.28 -25.56 4.15
C TRP A 243 1.89 -24.98 4.01
N LEU A 244 1.15 -25.57 3.08
CA LEU A 244 -0.14 -25.09 2.63
C LEU A 244 -1.24 -26.12 2.86
N ASP A 245 -2.45 -25.65 3.13
CA ASP A 245 -3.67 -26.42 2.93
C ASP A 245 -4.36 -25.92 1.67
N ILE A 246 -4.44 -26.79 0.66
CA ILE A 246 -4.97 -26.42 -0.65
C ILE A 246 -6.25 -27.19 -0.93
N VAL A 247 -7.32 -26.50 -1.30
CA VAL A 247 -8.53 -27.14 -1.83
C VAL A 247 -8.61 -26.89 -3.34
N LEU A 248 -8.55 -27.96 -4.12
CA LEU A 248 -8.74 -27.93 -5.57
C LEU A 248 -10.22 -28.05 -5.90
N LEU A 249 -10.80 -27.00 -6.48
CA LEU A 249 -12.16 -27.01 -7.04
C LEU A 249 -12.06 -27.24 -8.54
N ILE A 250 -12.51 -28.39 -9.01
CA ILE A 250 -12.37 -28.82 -10.41
C ILE A 250 -13.75 -28.97 -11.06
N ASP A 251 -13.99 -28.14 -12.08
CA ASP A 251 -15.19 -28.20 -12.92
C ASP A 251 -15.23 -29.51 -13.72
N VAL A 252 -16.24 -30.33 -13.44
CA VAL A 252 -16.51 -31.59 -14.14
C VAL A 252 -17.78 -31.53 -14.99
N SER A 253 -18.34 -30.33 -15.19
CA SER A 253 -19.48 -30.11 -16.07
C SER A 253 -19.12 -30.31 -17.54
N ASN A 254 -20.13 -30.43 -18.39
CA ASN A 254 -19.99 -30.55 -19.84
C ASN A 254 -19.38 -29.28 -20.49
N SER A 255 -19.25 -28.17 -19.77
CA SER A 255 -18.54 -26.98 -20.24
C SER A 255 -17.01 -27.22 -20.28
N MET A 256 -16.51 -28.12 -19.43
CA MET A 256 -15.13 -28.60 -19.43
C MET A 256 -15.03 -29.90 -20.23
N LYS A 257 -14.74 -29.81 -21.53
CA LYS A 257 -14.62 -31.00 -22.41
C LYS A 257 -13.62 -32.00 -21.83
N SER A 258 -13.86 -33.31 -22.03
CA SER A 258 -12.98 -34.38 -21.53
C SER A 258 -11.50 -34.19 -21.90
N THR A 259 -11.22 -33.71 -23.12
CA THR A 259 -9.85 -33.40 -23.55
C THR A 259 -9.22 -32.26 -22.76
N ASP A 260 -10.01 -31.25 -22.40
CA ASP A 260 -9.53 -30.06 -21.69
C ASP A 260 -9.42 -30.35 -20.19
N LEU A 261 -10.36 -31.11 -19.62
CA LEU A 261 -10.25 -31.64 -18.26
C LEU A 261 -8.98 -32.49 -18.11
N ASN A 262 -8.73 -33.45 -19.02
CA ASN A 262 -7.53 -34.28 -18.94
C ASN A 262 -6.23 -33.48 -19.03
N LYS A 263 -6.19 -32.42 -19.86
CA LYS A 263 -5.05 -31.49 -19.89
C LYS A 263 -4.90 -30.77 -18.56
N TYR A 264 -5.99 -30.26 -17.98
CA TYR A 264 -5.98 -29.60 -16.68
C TYR A 264 -5.46 -30.52 -15.57
N LEU A 265 -6.02 -31.72 -15.46
CA LEU A 265 -5.61 -32.71 -14.45
C LEU A 265 -4.11 -33.06 -14.57
N ASN A 266 -3.60 -33.21 -15.81
CA ASN A 266 -2.18 -33.45 -16.06
C ASN A 266 -1.30 -32.25 -15.67
N THR A 267 -1.72 -31.03 -15.98
CA THR A 267 -0.97 -29.81 -15.62
C THR A 267 -0.95 -29.61 -14.10
N ILE A 268 -2.09 -29.78 -13.44
CA ILE A 268 -2.19 -29.67 -11.97
C ILE A 268 -1.39 -30.76 -11.28
N SER A 269 -1.44 -32.00 -11.79
CA SER A 269 -0.60 -33.08 -11.26
C SER A 269 0.89 -32.73 -11.32
N GLN A 270 1.37 -32.19 -12.45
CA GLN A 270 2.76 -31.77 -12.61
C GLN A 270 3.15 -30.64 -11.66
N ILE A 271 2.26 -29.67 -11.42
CA ILE A 271 2.49 -28.60 -10.45
C ILE A 271 2.77 -29.19 -9.06
N PHE A 272 2.02 -30.21 -8.66
CA PHE A 272 2.17 -30.85 -7.36
C PHE A 272 3.34 -31.85 -7.27
N ASP A 273 4.02 -32.17 -8.37
CA ASP A 273 5.21 -33.04 -8.32
C ASP A 273 6.38 -32.38 -7.57
N ASP A 274 6.45 -31.05 -7.57
CA ASP A 274 7.51 -30.28 -6.89
C ASP A 274 7.24 -30.02 -5.40
N PHE A 275 6.06 -30.40 -4.89
CA PHE A 275 5.67 -30.19 -3.48
C PHE A 275 6.07 -31.37 -2.62
N PHE A 276 6.35 -31.15 -1.34
CA PHE A 276 6.27 -32.23 -0.35
C PHE A 276 4.84 -32.40 0.14
N ILE A 277 4.11 -33.36 -0.44
CA ILE A 277 2.73 -33.67 -0.05
C ILE A 277 2.75 -34.61 1.15
N GLY A 278 2.05 -34.26 2.21
CA GLY A 278 1.95 -35.11 3.40
C GLY A 278 1.38 -34.41 4.62
N GLN A 279 1.49 -35.09 5.76
CA GLN A 279 0.94 -34.63 7.05
C GLN A 279 2.04 -34.14 8.02
N ASP A 280 3.29 -33.97 7.55
CA ASP A 280 4.39 -33.52 8.41
C ASP A 280 4.08 -32.14 8.99
N PRO A 281 4.11 -31.98 10.32
CA PRO A 281 3.69 -30.74 10.93
C PRO A 281 4.61 -29.55 10.64
N GLN A 282 5.85 -29.77 10.19
CA GLN A 282 6.78 -28.69 9.89
C GLN A 282 6.66 -28.28 8.42
N HIS A 283 7.14 -29.10 7.49
CA HIS A 283 7.18 -28.73 6.07
C HIS A 283 6.39 -29.75 5.24
N SER A 284 5.07 -29.59 5.20
CA SER A 284 4.25 -30.31 4.23
C SER A 284 3.03 -29.53 3.77
N THR A 285 2.65 -29.79 2.52
CA THR A 285 1.40 -29.33 1.94
C THR A 285 0.36 -30.45 1.99
N ARG A 286 -0.86 -30.10 2.43
CA ARG A 286 -2.04 -30.96 2.36
C ARG A 286 -2.93 -30.46 1.23
N VAL A 287 -3.53 -31.40 0.49
CA VAL A 287 -4.39 -31.07 -0.64
C VAL A 287 -5.71 -31.82 -0.48
N SER A 288 -6.82 -31.14 -0.71
CA SER A 288 -8.15 -31.70 -0.88
C SER A 288 -8.58 -31.49 -2.32
N VAL A 289 -9.30 -32.46 -2.89
CA VAL A 289 -9.75 -32.43 -4.28
C VAL A 289 -11.26 -32.54 -4.31
N ILE A 290 -11.90 -31.55 -4.90
CA ILE A 290 -13.34 -31.45 -5.06
C ILE A 290 -13.68 -31.42 -6.55
N ALA A 291 -14.50 -32.36 -6.99
CA ALA A 291 -15.14 -32.33 -8.30
C ALA A 291 -16.52 -31.65 -8.17
N PHE A 292 -16.81 -30.67 -9.02
CA PHE A 292 -18.10 -29.96 -8.95
C PHE A 292 -18.76 -29.73 -10.32
N ASP A 293 -20.09 -29.82 -10.30
CA ASP A 293 -21.00 -29.29 -11.33
C ASP A 293 -22.07 -28.41 -10.65
N THR A 294 -23.37 -28.71 -10.75
CA THR A 294 -24.40 -28.16 -9.87
C THR A 294 -24.37 -28.75 -8.44
N ASP A 295 -23.69 -29.89 -8.29
CA ASP A 295 -23.44 -30.60 -7.04
C ASP A 295 -21.93 -30.74 -6.80
N VAL A 296 -21.55 -31.17 -5.59
CA VAL A 296 -20.16 -31.19 -5.14
C VAL A 296 -19.81 -32.58 -4.62
N GLN A 297 -18.65 -33.09 -5.00
CA GLN A 297 -18.11 -34.37 -4.53
C GLN A 297 -16.68 -34.17 -4.02
N VAL A 298 -16.42 -34.52 -2.77
CA VAL A 298 -15.06 -34.55 -2.21
C VAL A 298 -14.40 -35.86 -2.64
N VAL A 299 -13.45 -35.77 -3.57
CA VAL A 299 -12.70 -36.91 -4.12
C VAL A 299 -11.56 -37.31 -3.20
N TYR A 300 -10.99 -36.32 -2.50
CA TYR A 300 -9.84 -36.49 -1.63
C TYR A 300 -9.86 -35.42 -0.53
N ASP A 301 -9.68 -35.81 0.72
CA ASP A 301 -9.72 -34.89 1.87
C ASP A 301 -8.31 -34.47 2.30
N LEU A 302 -8.16 -33.32 2.98
CA LEU A 302 -6.87 -32.83 3.49
C LEU A 302 -6.16 -33.83 4.43
N ASN A 303 -6.87 -34.71 5.12
CA ASN A 303 -6.29 -35.75 5.98
C ASN A 303 -6.06 -37.09 5.26
N SER A 304 -6.45 -37.20 3.99
CA SER A 304 -6.21 -38.40 3.17
C SER A 304 -4.75 -38.45 2.71
N ASN A 305 -4.20 -39.67 2.57
CA ASN A 305 -2.91 -40.14 2.02
C ASN A 305 -1.64 -39.24 2.07
N THR A 306 -0.47 -39.89 2.00
CA THR A 306 0.77 -39.38 2.59
C THR A 306 1.79 -38.78 1.61
N ASN A 307 1.56 -38.83 0.29
CA ASN A 307 2.57 -38.47 -0.72
C ASN A 307 2.00 -38.10 -2.11
N ASN A 308 2.88 -37.61 -2.99
CA ASN A 308 2.58 -37.10 -4.33
C ASN A 308 1.96 -38.15 -5.29
N ASP A 309 2.35 -39.42 -5.19
CA ASP A 309 1.85 -40.46 -6.10
C ASP A 309 0.37 -40.76 -5.88
N ASP A 310 -0.05 -40.76 -4.61
CA ASP A 310 -1.46 -40.92 -4.29
C ASP A 310 -2.27 -39.68 -4.70
N LEU A 311 -1.77 -38.47 -4.38
CA LEU A 311 -2.41 -37.22 -4.82
C LEU A 311 -2.61 -37.22 -6.36
N ARG A 312 -1.58 -37.58 -7.12
CA ARG A 312 -1.64 -37.69 -8.58
C ARG A 312 -2.73 -38.68 -9.03
N THR A 313 -2.82 -39.83 -8.37
CA THR A 313 -3.86 -40.83 -8.65
C THR A 313 -5.26 -40.27 -8.41
N LYS A 314 -5.44 -39.50 -7.33
CA LYS A 314 -6.74 -38.91 -6.94
C LYS A 314 -7.15 -37.75 -7.83
N ILE A 315 -6.21 -36.91 -8.26
CA ILE A 315 -6.44 -35.87 -9.26
C ILE A 315 -6.88 -36.52 -10.58
N ASN A 316 -6.17 -37.53 -11.07
CA ASN A 316 -6.53 -38.19 -12.33
C ASN A 316 -7.90 -38.89 -12.27
N ALA A 317 -8.29 -39.39 -11.10
CA ALA A 317 -9.59 -40.00 -10.84
C ALA A 317 -10.76 -39.00 -10.92
N VAL A 318 -10.51 -37.68 -10.94
CA VAL A 318 -11.56 -36.66 -11.09
C VAL A 318 -12.33 -36.80 -12.41
N SER A 319 -11.67 -37.30 -13.46
CA SER A 319 -12.28 -37.54 -14.78
C SER A 319 -13.50 -38.46 -14.73
N GLN A 320 -13.61 -39.36 -13.73
CA GLN A 320 -14.76 -40.26 -13.58
C GLN A 320 -16.05 -39.54 -13.12
N TYR A 321 -15.92 -38.33 -12.57
CA TYR A 321 -17.04 -37.53 -12.07
C TYR A 321 -17.63 -36.61 -13.14
N GLN A 322 -17.16 -36.68 -14.40
CA GLN A 322 -17.70 -35.87 -15.49
C GLN A 322 -19.19 -36.10 -15.69
N THR A 323 -19.91 -35.00 -15.88
CA THR A 323 -21.36 -35.05 -16.10
C THR A 323 -21.76 -34.34 -17.38
N ASN A 324 -22.97 -34.66 -17.86
CA ASN A 324 -23.55 -33.99 -19.02
C ASN A 324 -24.23 -32.65 -18.67
N LYS A 325 -24.16 -32.21 -17.41
CA LYS A 325 -24.74 -30.93 -16.98
C LYS A 325 -23.90 -29.79 -17.53
N ARG A 326 -24.54 -28.74 -18.05
CA ARG A 326 -23.84 -27.56 -18.60
C ARG A 326 -23.60 -26.46 -17.57
N GLU A 327 -24.25 -26.56 -16.43
CA GLU A 327 -24.21 -25.56 -15.37
C GLU A 327 -23.23 -25.96 -14.28
N THR A 328 -22.65 -24.95 -13.63
CA THR A 328 -21.75 -25.07 -12.48
C THR A 328 -22.28 -24.21 -11.33
N ASN A 329 -22.28 -24.76 -10.11
CA ASN A 329 -22.63 -24.04 -8.88
C ASN A 329 -21.36 -23.81 -8.06
N VAL A 330 -20.62 -22.77 -8.44
CA VAL A 330 -19.36 -22.40 -7.78
C VAL A 330 -19.56 -22.00 -6.31
N VAL A 331 -20.74 -21.47 -5.94
CA VAL A 331 -21.06 -21.09 -4.54
C VAL A 331 -21.00 -22.31 -3.65
N LYS A 332 -21.67 -23.42 -4.03
CA LYS A 332 -21.61 -24.67 -3.27
C LYS A 332 -20.18 -25.23 -3.17
N ALA A 333 -19.38 -25.09 -4.22
CA ALA A 333 -18.00 -25.55 -4.22
C ALA A 333 -17.13 -24.76 -3.22
N PHE A 334 -17.26 -23.43 -3.21
CA PHE A 334 -16.58 -22.57 -2.22
C PHE A 334 -17.07 -22.82 -0.80
N GLN A 335 -18.39 -22.98 -0.59
CA GLN A 335 -18.93 -23.30 0.73
C GLN A 335 -18.34 -24.62 1.24
N LYS A 336 -18.23 -25.64 0.38
CA LYS A 336 -17.63 -26.91 0.79
C LYS A 336 -16.14 -26.79 1.10
N ALA A 337 -15.41 -25.93 0.39
CA ALA A 337 -14.01 -25.63 0.72
C ALA A 337 -13.89 -24.93 2.09
N GLN A 338 -14.78 -23.98 2.39
CA GLN A 338 -14.85 -23.31 3.69
C GLN A 338 -15.10 -24.32 4.82
N ASP A 339 -16.07 -25.24 4.63
CA ASP A 339 -16.34 -26.30 5.60
C ASP A 339 -15.09 -27.15 5.88
N ILE A 340 -14.34 -27.53 4.84
CA ILE A 340 -13.10 -28.32 4.98
C ILE A 340 -12.05 -27.56 5.80
N PHE A 341 -11.88 -26.25 5.61
CA PHE A 341 -10.95 -25.47 6.41
C PHE A 341 -11.40 -25.33 7.87
N ASN A 342 -12.70 -25.09 8.10
CA ASN A 342 -13.27 -24.89 9.42
C ASN A 342 -13.25 -26.15 10.28
N GLU A 343 -13.56 -27.31 9.70
CA GLU A 343 -13.57 -28.59 10.40
C GLU A 343 -12.17 -29.03 10.83
N GLN A 344 -11.12 -28.53 10.17
CA GLN A 344 -9.78 -29.12 10.24
C GLN A 344 -8.69 -28.20 10.81
N GLY A 345 -9.01 -26.95 11.18
CA GLY A 345 -8.19 -25.99 11.93
C GLY A 345 -6.68 -26.05 11.68
N SER A 346 -6.11 -25.07 10.96
CA SER A 346 -4.73 -25.17 10.48
C SER A 346 -3.87 -23.96 10.79
N TYR A 347 -2.60 -24.23 11.10
CA TYR A 347 -1.54 -23.21 11.16
C TYR A 347 -0.86 -23.01 9.81
N ARG A 348 -1.20 -23.79 8.78
CA ARG A 348 -0.70 -23.63 7.40
C ARG A 348 -1.42 -22.49 6.70
N ALA A 349 -0.78 -21.85 5.73
CA ALA A 349 -1.47 -20.94 4.84
C ALA A 349 -2.53 -21.71 4.02
N GLN A 350 -3.69 -21.10 3.80
CA GLN A 350 -4.83 -21.76 3.16
C GLN A 350 -5.06 -21.19 1.77
N ALA A 351 -5.26 -22.05 0.79
CA ALA A 351 -5.51 -21.66 -0.59
C ALA A 351 -6.61 -22.49 -1.25
N ILE A 352 -7.37 -21.85 -2.12
CA ILE A 352 -8.30 -22.52 -3.03
C ILE A 352 -7.80 -22.34 -4.45
N ILE A 353 -7.75 -23.42 -5.23
CA ILE A 353 -7.48 -23.36 -6.68
C ILE A 353 -8.76 -23.76 -7.42
N LEU A 354 -9.42 -22.78 -8.03
CA LEU A 354 -10.61 -22.97 -8.85
C LEU A 354 -10.24 -23.09 -10.32
N GLY A 355 -10.36 -24.29 -10.88
CA GLY A 355 -10.27 -24.52 -12.33
C GLY A 355 -11.65 -24.71 -12.95
N ALA A 356 -12.09 -23.78 -13.79
CA ALA A 356 -13.41 -23.85 -14.42
C ALA A 356 -13.45 -23.30 -15.85
N ALA A 357 -14.35 -23.87 -16.66
CA ALA A 357 -14.61 -23.43 -18.04
C ALA A 357 -15.90 -22.61 -18.18
N ALA A 358 -16.76 -22.59 -17.14
CA ALA A 358 -17.98 -21.80 -17.10
C ALA A 358 -18.31 -21.31 -15.69
N TYR A 359 -18.85 -20.10 -15.61
CA TYR A 359 -19.38 -19.50 -14.39
C TYR A 359 -20.57 -18.59 -14.72
N ASP A 360 -21.73 -18.88 -14.12
CA ASP A 360 -22.93 -18.05 -14.22
C ASP A 360 -23.11 -17.21 -12.95
N ARG A 361 -22.46 -16.04 -12.93
CA ARG A 361 -22.56 -15.08 -11.81
C ARG A 361 -23.99 -14.61 -11.53
N LYS A 362 -24.89 -14.59 -12.53
CA LYS A 362 -26.28 -14.15 -12.31
C LYS A 362 -27.08 -15.18 -11.52
N LYS A 363 -26.78 -16.47 -11.73
CA LYS A 363 -27.48 -17.57 -11.08
C LYS A 363 -26.82 -17.99 -9.76
N TYR A 364 -25.50 -18.03 -9.71
CA TYR A 364 -24.72 -18.52 -8.58
C TYR A 364 -23.64 -17.50 -8.19
N ASN A 365 -24.05 -16.33 -7.69
CA ASN A 365 -23.08 -15.30 -7.33
C ASN A 365 -22.21 -15.73 -6.13
N ALA A 366 -20.90 -15.91 -6.36
CA ALA A 366 -19.93 -16.30 -5.33
C ALA A 366 -19.18 -15.12 -4.70
N ASP A 367 -19.56 -13.86 -4.99
CA ASP A 367 -18.85 -12.69 -4.45
C ASP A 367 -18.83 -12.69 -2.92
N GLU A 368 -19.96 -12.98 -2.26
CA GLU A 368 -20.08 -12.98 -0.79
C GLU A 368 -19.17 -14.05 -0.17
N VAL A 369 -19.38 -15.33 -0.49
CA VAL A 369 -18.56 -16.43 0.05
C VAL A 369 -17.06 -16.30 -0.25
N THR A 370 -16.69 -15.73 -1.42
CA THR A 370 -15.27 -15.52 -1.75
C THR A 370 -14.67 -14.33 -1.03
N ASN A 371 -15.45 -13.33 -0.65
CA ASN A 371 -14.97 -12.23 0.19
C ASN A 371 -14.80 -12.70 1.63
N ASP A 372 -15.77 -13.43 2.18
CA ASP A 372 -15.67 -14.01 3.53
C ASP A 372 -14.41 -14.88 3.66
N LEU A 373 -14.17 -15.78 2.70
CA LEU A 373 -12.96 -16.60 2.65
C LEU A 373 -11.67 -15.76 2.62
N LYS A 374 -11.64 -14.64 1.87
CA LYS A 374 -10.46 -13.76 1.81
C LYS A 374 -10.27 -13.00 3.12
N GLU A 375 -11.35 -12.58 3.76
CA GLU A 375 -11.33 -11.95 5.08
C GLU A 375 -10.84 -12.93 6.15
N ASP A 376 -11.18 -14.21 6.03
CA ASP A 376 -10.66 -15.32 6.85
C ASP A 376 -9.20 -15.70 6.51
N GLY A 377 -8.54 -14.98 5.59
CA GLY A 377 -7.14 -15.20 5.21
C GLY A 377 -6.90 -16.33 4.21
N VAL A 378 -7.95 -16.86 3.57
CA VAL A 378 -7.84 -17.86 2.49
C VAL A 378 -7.54 -17.16 1.17
N SER A 379 -6.48 -17.58 0.50
CA SER A 379 -6.13 -17.08 -0.83
C SER A 379 -6.83 -17.85 -1.95
N ILE A 380 -7.46 -17.16 -2.90
CA ILE A 380 -8.18 -17.78 -4.01
C ILE A 380 -7.40 -17.58 -5.30
N VAL A 381 -6.95 -18.69 -5.89
CA VAL A 381 -6.34 -18.77 -7.21
C VAL A 381 -7.40 -19.26 -8.19
N THR A 382 -7.59 -18.55 -9.30
CA THR A 382 -8.52 -18.97 -10.35
C THR A 382 -7.79 -19.30 -11.64
N ILE A 383 -8.15 -20.40 -12.28
CA ILE A 383 -7.63 -20.84 -13.58
C ILE A 383 -8.81 -20.96 -14.54
N GLU A 384 -8.95 -19.95 -15.40
CA GLU A 384 -9.97 -19.93 -16.43
C GLU A 384 -9.58 -20.81 -17.62
N PHE A 385 -10.42 -21.79 -17.97
CA PHE A 385 -10.21 -22.59 -19.18
C PHE A 385 -10.78 -21.91 -20.42
N VAL A 386 -9.89 -21.49 -21.31
CA VAL A 386 -10.27 -20.84 -22.57
C VAL A 386 -10.68 -21.91 -23.57
N ASN A 387 -11.98 -21.99 -23.84
CA ASN A 387 -12.52 -22.89 -24.86
C ASN A 387 -12.23 -22.38 -26.29
N ILE A 388 -12.37 -23.28 -27.28
CA ILE A 388 -12.11 -23.00 -28.70
C ILE A 388 -12.93 -21.85 -29.31
N HIS A 389 -13.98 -21.39 -28.63
CA HIS A 389 -14.80 -20.25 -29.05
C HIS A 389 -14.40 -18.93 -28.38
N GLY A 390 -13.37 -18.94 -27.53
CA GLY A 390 -12.90 -17.75 -26.80
C GLY A 390 -13.88 -17.25 -25.75
N VAL A 391 -14.87 -18.06 -25.35
CA VAL A 391 -15.84 -17.68 -24.33
C VAL A 391 -15.18 -17.83 -22.96
N LYS A 392 -15.04 -16.71 -22.27
CA LYS A 392 -14.48 -16.60 -20.93
C LYS A 392 -15.55 -16.83 -19.87
N ALA A 393 -15.23 -17.63 -18.85
CA ALA A 393 -16.03 -17.82 -17.65
C ALA A 393 -16.04 -16.55 -16.75
N ASN A 394 -15.06 -15.67 -16.90
CA ASN A 394 -14.87 -14.45 -16.11
C ASN A 394 -14.71 -14.73 -14.61
N LEU A 395 -13.70 -15.53 -14.27
CA LEU A 395 -13.39 -15.95 -12.89
C LEU A 395 -12.56 -14.92 -12.11
N SER A 396 -11.95 -13.94 -12.79
CA SER A 396 -10.99 -13.00 -12.17
C SER A 396 -11.57 -12.17 -11.02
N GLY A 397 -12.88 -11.94 -11.01
CA GLY A 397 -13.56 -11.27 -9.90
C GLY A 397 -13.61 -12.09 -8.60
N LEU A 398 -13.40 -13.41 -8.68
CA LEU A 398 -13.44 -14.32 -7.53
C LEU A 398 -12.05 -14.51 -6.90
N SER A 399 -10.97 -14.36 -7.66
CA SER A 399 -9.59 -14.55 -7.15
C SER A 399 -9.18 -13.48 -6.13
N SER A 400 -8.20 -13.81 -5.30
CA SER A 400 -7.44 -12.80 -4.55
C SER A 400 -6.59 -11.94 -5.52
N PRO A 401 -6.30 -10.67 -5.17
CA PRO A 401 -5.57 -9.77 -6.07
C PRO A 401 -4.25 -10.36 -6.58
N GLY A 402 -4.10 -10.44 -7.90
CA GLY A 402 -2.90 -10.97 -8.55
C GLY A 402 -2.87 -12.48 -8.80
N PHE A 403 -3.92 -13.23 -8.43
CA PHE A 403 -3.98 -14.70 -8.59
C PHE A 403 -5.05 -15.20 -9.58
N SER A 404 -5.31 -14.42 -10.64
CA SER A 404 -6.17 -14.82 -11.74
C SER A 404 -5.35 -15.24 -12.95
N TYR A 405 -5.48 -16.50 -13.36
CA TYR A 405 -4.77 -17.11 -14.48
C TYR A 405 -5.74 -17.72 -15.50
N ASN A 406 -5.22 -18.08 -16.67
CA ASN A 406 -5.96 -18.83 -17.69
C ASN A 406 -5.11 -19.92 -18.33
N SER A 407 -5.78 -20.88 -18.97
CA SER A 407 -5.17 -22.10 -19.53
C SER A 407 -4.16 -21.90 -20.67
N THR A 408 -3.98 -20.67 -21.17
CA THR A 408 -2.99 -20.34 -22.22
C THR A 408 -1.66 -19.82 -21.67
N GLN A 409 -1.60 -19.53 -20.36
CA GLN A 409 -0.40 -19.06 -19.67
C GLN A 409 0.50 -20.22 -19.24
N ASN A 410 1.67 -19.89 -18.69
CA ASN A 410 2.62 -20.89 -18.21
C ASN A 410 2.28 -21.33 -16.78
N LEU A 411 1.19 -22.08 -16.63
CA LEU A 411 0.67 -22.50 -15.32
C LEU A 411 1.70 -23.30 -14.50
N LEU A 412 2.63 -24.01 -15.15
CA LEU A 412 3.71 -24.75 -14.47
C LEU A 412 4.66 -23.83 -13.71
N ASN A 413 4.81 -22.57 -14.13
CA ASN A 413 5.59 -21.57 -13.39
C ASN A 413 4.69 -20.65 -12.56
N ASP A 414 3.55 -20.26 -13.13
CA ASP A 414 2.69 -19.23 -12.55
C ASP A 414 2.03 -19.68 -11.24
N ILE A 415 1.58 -20.95 -11.17
CA ILE A 415 0.87 -21.48 -9.99
C ILE A 415 1.83 -21.74 -8.82
N PRO A 416 3.00 -22.40 -8.99
CA PRO A 416 3.99 -22.49 -7.90
C PRO A 416 4.45 -21.11 -7.38
N ASN A 417 4.63 -20.13 -8.27
CA ASN A 417 4.96 -18.76 -7.86
C ASN A 417 3.82 -18.09 -7.08
N ALA A 418 2.57 -18.34 -7.42
CA ALA A 418 1.42 -17.87 -6.65
C ALA A 418 1.39 -18.52 -5.26
N LEU A 419 1.59 -19.84 -5.19
CA LEU A 419 1.50 -20.61 -3.95
C LEU A 419 2.65 -20.30 -2.98
N THR A 420 3.87 -20.06 -3.47
CA THR A 420 4.98 -19.57 -2.62
C THR A 420 4.70 -18.15 -2.09
N LYS A 421 4.08 -17.27 -2.88
CA LYS A 421 3.62 -15.96 -2.40
C LYS A 421 2.52 -16.07 -1.34
N ILE A 422 1.58 -17.01 -1.49
CA ILE A 422 0.54 -17.29 -0.50
C ILE A 422 1.16 -17.85 0.79
N ASN A 423 2.21 -18.67 0.66
CA ASN A 423 2.96 -19.21 1.78
C ASN A 423 3.85 -18.15 2.49
N CYS A 424 4.01 -16.96 1.91
CA CYS A 424 4.74 -15.83 2.48
C CYS A 424 3.75 -14.90 3.20
N PHE A 425 3.65 -15.02 4.52
CA PHE A 425 2.70 -14.25 5.31
C PHE A 425 3.28 -13.84 6.66
N CYS A 426 2.67 -12.83 7.27
CA CYS A 426 3.11 -12.31 8.55
C CYS A 426 2.33 -12.88 9.73
N PRO A 427 2.96 -12.99 10.92
CA PRO A 427 2.26 -13.24 12.16
C PRO A 427 1.17 -12.20 12.43
N GLU A 428 0.18 -12.58 13.24
CA GLU A 428 -0.93 -11.71 13.65
C GLU A 428 -0.45 -10.34 14.16
N ASN A 429 -1.21 -9.29 13.86
CA ASN A 429 -0.94 -7.89 14.25
C ASN A 429 0.36 -7.30 13.67
N THR A 430 0.98 -7.94 12.68
CA THR A 430 2.13 -7.39 11.96
C THR A 430 1.81 -7.23 10.46
N ILE A 431 2.55 -6.34 9.80
CA ILE A 431 2.29 -5.92 8.43
C ILE A 431 3.42 -6.39 7.52
N GLN A 432 3.03 -7.12 6.47
CA GLN A 432 3.93 -7.74 5.49
C GLN A 432 4.61 -6.74 4.57
N PHE A 433 5.94 -6.67 4.65
CA PHE A 433 6.73 -5.86 3.73
C PHE A 433 6.58 -6.39 2.30
N LYS A 434 6.18 -5.50 1.40
CA LYS A 434 6.08 -5.77 -0.03
C LYS A 434 6.37 -4.52 -0.83
N THR A 435 6.94 -4.71 -2.02
CA THR A 435 7.14 -3.64 -2.99
C THR A 435 6.30 -3.91 -4.23
N PHE A 436 5.76 -2.86 -4.84
CA PHE A 436 5.01 -2.96 -6.08
C PHE A 436 5.88 -2.49 -7.25
N ASP A 437 6.00 -3.35 -8.26
CA ASP A 437 6.66 -2.99 -9.51
C ASP A 437 5.62 -2.42 -10.49
N ASN A 438 5.74 -1.12 -10.77
CA ASN A 438 4.85 -0.40 -11.69
C ASN A 438 4.95 -0.89 -13.15
N VAL A 439 6.05 -1.53 -13.54
CA VAL A 439 6.25 -2.05 -14.90
C VAL A 439 5.55 -3.39 -15.08
N THR A 440 5.80 -4.32 -14.15
CA THR A 440 5.22 -5.68 -14.21
C THR A 440 3.82 -5.76 -13.59
N GLN A 441 3.40 -4.72 -12.86
CA GLN A 441 2.15 -4.68 -12.09
C GLN A 441 2.05 -5.83 -11.07
N GLN A 442 3.18 -6.21 -10.48
CA GLN A 442 3.27 -7.30 -9.51
C GLN A 442 3.88 -6.85 -8.18
N TYR A 443 3.46 -7.53 -7.11
CA TYR A 443 4.10 -7.41 -5.81
C TYR A 443 5.24 -8.42 -5.67
N THR A 444 6.34 -7.93 -5.10
CA THR A 444 7.41 -8.74 -4.48
C THR A 444 7.20 -8.73 -2.98
N TYR A 445 7.11 -9.91 -2.37
CA TYR A 445 6.95 -10.08 -0.93
C TYR A 445 8.31 -10.42 -0.31
N TYR A 446 8.60 -9.83 0.85
CA TYR A 446 9.88 -9.97 1.54
C TYR A 446 9.70 -10.73 2.85
N ALA A 447 10.75 -11.36 3.35
CA ALA A 447 10.76 -12.06 4.63
C ALA A 447 10.71 -11.13 5.87
N ASP A 448 10.19 -9.91 5.71
CA ASP A 448 10.12 -8.87 6.73
C ASP A 448 8.66 -8.54 7.09
N CYS A 449 8.33 -8.60 8.38
CA CYS A 449 7.07 -8.11 8.94
C CYS A 449 7.36 -6.96 9.89
N PHE A 450 6.48 -5.96 9.97
CA PHE A 450 6.64 -4.83 10.89
C PHE A 450 5.43 -4.63 11.80
N ASP A 451 5.71 -4.10 12.99
CA ASP A 451 4.70 -3.62 13.93
C ASP A 451 5.14 -2.27 14.49
N TYR A 452 4.18 -1.45 14.90
CA TYR A 452 4.39 -0.12 15.46
C TYR A 452 3.84 0.02 16.86
N TYR A 453 4.72 0.35 17.80
CA TYR A 453 4.32 0.70 19.16
C TYR A 453 4.35 2.22 19.36
N ASN A 454 3.16 2.79 19.59
CA ASN A 454 2.97 4.24 19.76
C ASN A 454 3.39 4.78 21.14
N GLY A 455 3.73 3.92 22.10
CA GLY A 455 4.14 4.35 23.44
C GLY A 455 5.59 4.85 23.46
N TYR A 456 5.84 5.85 24.30
CA TYR A 456 7.16 6.48 24.43
C TYR A 456 8.07 5.61 25.30
N THR A 457 9.04 4.97 24.66
CA THR A 457 9.95 4.04 25.33
C THR A 457 11.40 4.41 25.01
N ASN A 458 12.29 4.27 26.00
CA ASN A 458 13.72 4.41 25.76
C ASN A 458 14.21 3.30 24.81
N PRO A 459 15.07 3.59 23.82
CA PRO A 459 15.55 2.62 22.84
C PRO A 459 16.03 1.27 23.40
N ALA A 460 16.70 1.24 24.55
CA ALA A 460 17.18 -0.02 25.16
C ALA A 460 16.05 -0.94 25.65
N TYR A 461 14.92 -0.35 26.06
CA TYR A 461 13.72 -1.11 26.43
C TYR A 461 12.86 -1.44 25.20
N ALA A 462 12.83 -0.56 24.21
CA ALA A 462 12.17 -0.79 22.94
C ALA A 462 12.75 -2.05 22.23
N GLU A 463 14.07 -2.20 22.25
CA GLU A 463 14.76 -3.38 21.73
C GLU A 463 14.29 -4.69 22.42
N ASN A 464 14.08 -4.66 23.73
CA ASN A 464 13.53 -5.81 24.45
C ASN A 464 12.05 -6.05 24.12
N GLY A 465 11.29 -4.98 23.89
CA GLY A 465 9.87 -5.04 23.53
C GLY A 465 9.63 -5.69 22.16
N CYS A 466 10.60 -5.66 21.26
CA CYS A 466 10.47 -6.28 19.93
C CYS A 466 10.75 -7.79 19.89
N LYS A 467 11.15 -8.42 21.00
CA LYS A 467 11.44 -9.87 21.01
C LYS A 467 10.15 -10.69 20.74
N PRO A 468 10.22 -11.79 19.95
CA PRO A 468 11.44 -12.45 19.46
C PRO A 468 12.08 -11.80 18.22
N GLY A 469 11.49 -10.76 17.65
CA GLY A 469 12.08 -9.95 16.59
C GLY A 469 13.10 -8.92 17.13
N THR A 470 13.31 -7.87 16.34
CA THR A 470 14.24 -6.76 16.66
C THR A 470 13.60 -5.41 16.37
N LEU A 471 14.25 -4.32 16.78
CA LEU A 471 13.92 -3.02 16.20
C LEU A 471 14.16 -3.05 14.67
N ALA A 472 13.34 -2.31 13.93
CA ALA A 472 13.33 -2.41 12.47
C ALA A 472 14.63 -1.93 11.81
N ALA A 473 15.17 -2.75 10.91
CA ALA A 473 16.35 -2.43 10.13
C ALA A 473 15.94 -1.68 8.84
N VAL A 474 15.92 -0.35 8.87
CA VAL A 474 15.43 0.45 7.74
C VAL A 474 16.54 0.65 6.69
N THR A 475 16.78 -0.38 5.89
CA THR A 475 17.95 -0.50 5.02
C THR A 475 17.81 0.13 3.63
N SER A 476 16.59 0.45 3.21
CA SER A 476 16.32 1.05 1.91
C SER A 476 15.24 2.11 1.99
N PHE A 477 15.14 2.89 0.92
CA PHE A 477 14.11 3.90 0.79
C PHE A 477 12.71 3.26 0.78
N GLU A 478 12.55 2.18 0.03
CA GLU A 478 11.32 1.42 -0.09
C GLU A 478 10.83 0.93 1.29
N LYS A 479 11.76 0.51 2.15
CA LYS A 479 11.45 0.07 3.52
C LYS A 479 11.06 1.25 4.42
N SER A 480 11.74 2.39 4.33
CA SER A 480 11.34 3.63 5.02
C SER A 480 9.91 4.02 4.64
N GLU A 481 9.62 4.10 3.34
CA GLU A 481 8.31 4.47 2.83
C GLU A 481 7.23 3.49 3.26
N PHE A 482 7.51 2.19 3.17
CA PHE A 482 6.57 1.17 3.58
C PHE A 482 6.18 1.31 5.05
N ILE A 483 7.16 1.52 5.93
CA ILE A 483 6.93 1.72 7.37
C ILE A 483 6.11 2.99 7.59
N ILE A 484 6.47 4.10 6.95
CA ILE A 484 5.77 5.38 7.09
C ILE A 484 4.30 5.24 6.67
N ASP A 485 4.08 4.63 5.51
CA ASP A 485 2.78 4.63 4.88
C ASP A 485 1.83 3.57 5.43
N ASN A 486 2.33 2.39 5.75
CA ASN A 486 1.50 1.23 6.08
C ASN A 486 1.56 0.88 7.56
N VAL A 487 2.71 1.09 8.21
CA VAL A 487 2.95 0.61 9.59
C VAL A 487 2.60 1.67 10.61
N ILE A 488 3.03 2.92 10.39
CA ILE A 488 2.63 4.07 11.21
C ILE A 488 1.39 4.79 10.64
N ASN A 489 0.74 4.19 9.65
CA ASN A 489 -0.48 4.68 8.99
C ASN A 489 -0.38 6.11 8.43
N GLY A 490 0.73 6.40 7.74
CA GLY A 490 0.94 7.65 7.03
C GLY A 490 1.14 8.87 7.94
N THR A 491 1.35 8.70 9.26
CA THR A 491 1.53 9.85 10.16
C THR A 491 2.86 10.56 9.85
N PRO A 492 2.85 11.71 9.15
CA PRO A 492 4.08 12.30 8.62
C PRO A 492 4.88 13.05 9.70
N PHE A 493 4.48 12.93 10.97
CA PHE A 493 4.96 13.76 12.08
C PHE A 493 5.55 12.93 13.22
N LYS A 494 5.64 11.60 13.05
CA LYS A 494 6.12 10.72 14.09
C LYS A 494 7.59 10.36 13.89
N ASN A 495 8.36 10.62 14.94
CA ASN A 495 9.70 10.09 15.10
C ASN A 495 9.60 8.73 15.77
N PHE A 496 10.46 7.80 15.37
CA PHE A 496 10.47 6.48 15.96
C PHE A 496 11.86 5.88 16.01
N THR A 497 12.11 5.08 17.05
CA THR A 497 13.35 4.33 17.20
C THR A 497 13.43 3.25 16.13
N VAL A 498 14.62 3.07 15.55
CA VAL A 498 14.93 2.02 14.58
C VAL A 498 16.11 1.17 15.07
N GLY A 499 16.34 0.02 14.44
CA GLY A 499 17.35 -0.97 14.83
C GLY A 499 18.79 -0.62 14.42
N ALA A 500 19.12 0.66 14.30
CA ALA A 500 20.48 1.11 14.05
C ALA A 500 21.22 1.38 15.36
N TYR A 501 22.44 0.88 15.49
CA TYR A 501 23.24 1.00 16.70
C TYR A 501 24.69 1.37 16.39
N TYR A 502 25.32 2.16 17.26
CA TYR A 502 26.73 2.53 17.14
C TYR A 502 27.64 1.62 17.99
N ASP A 503 28.46 0.79 17.33
CA ASP A 503 29.45 -0.10 17.95
C ASP A 503 30.74 -0.12 17.11
N GLY A 504 31.62 0.86 17.35
CA GLY A 504 32.79 1.11 16.51
C GLY A 504 32.46 1.53 15.06
N GLY A 505 31.18 1.83 14.82
CA GLY A 505 30.56 2.08 13.51
C GLY A 505 29.07 1.79 13.57
N TRP A 506 28.29 2.38 12.66
CA TRP A 506 26.84 2.16 12.59
C TRP A 506 26.52 0.79 11.99
N LYS A 507 25.66 0.02 12.67
CA LYS A 507 25.21 -1.31 12.24
C LYS A 507 23.69 -1.43 12.37
N TRP A 508 23.07 -2.19 11.48
CA TRP A 508 21.71 -2.70 11.59
C TRP A 508 21.72 -4.06 12.27
N HIS A 509 20.76 -4.33 13.15
CA HIS A 509 20.50 -5.66 13.69
C HIS A 509 19.32 -6.31 12.96
N ASN A 510 19.44 -7.60 12.68
CA ASN A 510 18.37 -8.39 12.07
C ASN A 510 17.82 -9.42 13.08
N TYR A 511 16.60 -9.90 12.85
CA TYR A 511 15.91 -10.88 13.71
C TYR A 511 16.66 -12.21 13.84
N ASN A 512 17.55 -12.54 12.89
CA ASN A 512 18.38 -13.74 12.94
C ASN A 512 19.67 -13.55 13.77
N GLY A 513 19.79 -12.46 14.52
CA GLY A 513 20.95 -12.12 15.35
C GLY A 513 22.17 -11.64 14.57
N THR A 514 22.08 -11.51 13.23
CA THR A 514 23.15 -10.94 12.42
C THR A 514 23.14 -9.42 12.50
N SER A 515 24.32 -8.83 12.38
CA SER A 515 24.50 -7.39 12.23
C SER A 515 25.24 -7.08 10.94
N PHE A 516 24.83 -6.03 10.23
CA PHE A 516 25.50 -5.59 9.01
C PHE A 516 25.70 -4.07 9.03
N PRO A 517 26.76 -3.55 8.40
CA PRO A 517 27.07 -2.13 8.44
C PRO A 517 25.94 -1.31 7.80
N VAL A 518 25.70 -0.12 8.34
CA VAL A 518 24.85 0.87 7.68
C VAL A 518 25.54 1.31 6.39
N GLY A 519 24.88 1.08 5.24
CA GLY A 519 25.40 1.43 3.92
C GLY A 519 25.29 2.92 3.62
N GLN A 520 25.32 3.28 2.33
CA GLN A 520 25.14 4.67 1.89
C GLN A 520 23.74 5.22 2.21
N TYR A 521 22.74 4.33 2.39
CA TYR A 521 21.39 4.70 2.76
C TYR A 521 20.86 3.79 3.89
N PRO A 522 20.16 4.36 4.88
CA PRO A 522 20.15 5.79 5.19
C PRO A 522 21.49 6.23 5.79
N ALA A 523 21.92 7.47 5.50
CA ALA A 523 23.07 8.04 6.18
C ALA A 523 22.68 8.40 7.62
N ILE A 524 23.44 7.90 8.60
CA ILE A 524 23.31 8.29 10.01
C ILE A 524 24.53 9.13 10.37
N PRO A 525 24.37 10.33 10.96
CA PRO A 525 25.49 11.17 11.36
C PRO A 525 26.48 10.41 12.26
N SER A 526 27.78 10.46 11.94
CA SER A 526 28.83 9.70 12.61
C SER A 526 29.38 10.35 13.89
N ASN A 527 29.02 11.61 14.15
CA ASN A 527 29.76 12.52 15.03
C ASN A 527 29.03 12.88 16.34
N SER A 528 28.16 12.02 16.87
CA SER A 528 27.41 12.31 18.10
C SER A 528 27.50 11.19 19.13
N ASN A 529 27.46 11.58 20.41
CA ASN A 529 27.65 10.72 21.60
C ASN A 529 26.48 9.76 21.88
N GLY A 530 25.78 9.27 20.87
CA GLY A 530 24.62 8.40 21.05
C GLY A 530 24.80 6.99 20.52
N LYS A 531 23.92 6.12 21.03
CA LYS A 531 24.05 4.67 20.94
C LYS A 531 23.05 4.07 19.94
N TYR A 532 21.92 4.74 19.73
CA TYR A 532 20.82 4.27 18.90
C TYR A 532 20.51 5.26 17.77
N GLY A 533 20.08 4.75 16.62
CA GLY A 533 19.53 5.55 15.54
C GLY A 533 18.01 5.67 15.67
N TYR A 534 17.47 6.78 15.20
CA TYR A 534 16.02 6.95 15.10
C TYR A 534 15.67 7.66 13.79
N PHE A 535 14.48 7.36 13.31
CA PHE A 535 13.88 8.06 12.18
C PHE A 535 13.37 9.41 12.66
N TYR A 536 13.86 10.49 12.06
CA TYR A 536 13.40 11.84 12.30
C TYR A 536 12.65 12.35 11.07
N ASN A 537 11.33 12.48 11.20
CA ASN A 537 10.55 13.13 10.16
C ASN A 537 10.61 14.63 10.39
N TYR A 538 11.22 15.37 9.46
CA TYR A 538 11.18 16.84 9.51
C TYR A 538 9.76 17.31 9.26
N PHE A 539 9.14 16.80 8.19
CA PHE A 539 7.75 17.00 7.80
C PHE A 539 7.49 16.56 6.33
N GLY A 540 6.43 15.76 6.10
CA GLY A 540 5.97 15.37 4.76
C GLY A 540 7.04 14.56 4.00
N PHE A 541 7.44 15.02 2.82
CA PHE A 541 8.49 14.40 1.98
C PHE A 541 9.94 14.66 2.49
N ASN A 542 10.14 14.94 3.77
CA ASN A 542 11.46 15.22 4.33
C ASN A 542 11.69 14.45 5.63
N TYR A 543 12.66 13.55 5.63
CA TYR A 543 13.12 12.86 6.81
C TYR A 543 14.63 12.62 6.74
N GLU A 544 15.22 12.37 7.90
CA GLU A 544 16.58 11.88 8.03
C GLU A 544 16.68 10.89 9.19
N PHE A 545 17.83 10.25 9.31
CA PHE A 545 18.14 9.45 10.48
C PHE A 545 19.03 10.25 11.41
N ARG A 546 18.68 10.26 12.69
CA ARG A 546 19.39 10.99 13.73
C ARG A 546 19.87 10.04 14.81
N VAL A 547 20.72 10.58 15.67
CA VAL A 547 21.34 9.84 16.76
C VAL A 547 20.59 10.13 18.07
N ASN A 548 20.14 9.06 18.71
CA ASN A 548 19.49 9.07 20.01
C ASN A 548 20.54 8.69 21.09
N PRO A 549 20.86 9.60 22.03
CA PRO A 549 21.76 9.32 23.14
C PRO A 549 21.30 8.19 24.07
N GLY A 550 20.00 7.89 24.08
CA GLY A 550 19.35 7.01 25.03
C GLY A 550 19.03 7.73 26.35
N GLY A 551 18.03 7.22 27.09
CA GLY A 551 17.53 7.86 28.31
C GLY A 551 16.02 8.07 28.27
N LYS A 552 15.41 8.42 29.42
CA LYS A 552 13.96 8.68 29.50
C LYS A 552 13.54 9.94 28.72
N GLU A 553 14.41 10.94 28.65
CA GLU A 553 14.19 12.20 27.92
C GLU A 553 14.21 12.04 26.40
N TYR A 554 14.73 10.91 25.90
CA TYR A 554 14.75 10.53 24.49
C TYR A 554 13.84 9.33 24.20
N ALA A 555 12.88 9.06 25.08
CA ALA A 555 11.85 8.07 24.84
C ALA A 555 10.99 8.50 23.66
N MET A 556 10.64 7.54 22.80
CA MET A 556 9.80 7.78 21.62
C MET A 556 9.12 6.47 21.21
N PRO A 557 8.11 6.53 20.33
CA PRO A 557 7.57 5.35 19.65
C PRO A 557 8.67 4.54 18.95
N TYR A 558 8.37 3.29 18.60
CA TYR A 558 9.33 2.42 17.92
C TYR A 558 8.66 1.44 16.96
N VAL A 559 9.42 0.97 15.98
CA VAL A 559 8.98 -0.01 14.99
C VAL A 559 9.76 -1.29 15.21
N CYS A 560 9.04 -2.40 15.34
CA CYS A 560 9.62 -3.73 15.42
C CYS A 560 9.63 -4.39 14.04
N GLN A 561 10.57 -5.32 13.85
CA GLN A 561 10.70 -6.16 12.68
C GLN A 561 10.77 -7.62 13.10
N TYR A 562 10.02 -8.46 12.41
CA TYR A 562 9.94 -9.91 12.60
C TYR A 562 10.19 -10.62 11.27
N HIS A 563 10.55 -11.89 11.33
CA HIS A 563 10.65 -12.73 10.13
C HIS A 563 9.25 -13.11 9.65
N ALA A 564 8.97 -12.97 8.36
CA ALA A 564 7.74 -13.49 7.78
C ALA A 564 7.77 -15.02 7.72
N CYS A 565 6.62 -15.65 7.88
CA CYS A 565 6.43 -17.07 7.61
C CYS A 565 6.66 -17.28 6.12
N ASP A 566 7.53 -18.22 5.74
CA ASP A 566 7.73 -18.58 4.33
C ASP A 566 8.10 -20.06 4.19
N ALA A 567 8.54 -20.49 3.00
CA ALA A 567 8.85 -21.90 2.78
C ALA A 567 10.08 -22.38 3.58
N ASP A 568 11.03 -21.50 3.89
CA ASP A 568 12.25 -21.86 4.61
C ASP A 568 12.22 -21.40 6.09
N TYR A 569 11.20 -20.64 6.50
CA TYR A 569 10.98 -20.23 7.88
C TYR A 569 9.55 -20.54 8.37
N LEU A 570 9.46 -21.54 9.25
CA LEU A 570 8.22 -21.93 9.92
C LEU A 570 7.93 -20.99 11.10
N CYS A 571 6.80 -20.29 11.06
CA CYS A 571 6.32 -19.55 12.23
C CYS A 571 5.66 -20.47 13.27
N ASP A 572 5.76 -20.10 14.54
CA ASP A 572 5.15 -20.84 15.65
C ASP A 572 3.63 -20.97 15.46
N SER A 573 3.07 -22.14 15.82
CA SER A 573 1.67 -22.49 15.55
C SER A 573 0.60 -21.59 16.20
N GLU A 574 0.98 -20.71 17.13
CA GLU A 574 0.11 -19.68 17.72
C GLU A 574 -0.01 -18.43 16.83
N SER A 575 0.94 -18.19 15.91
CA SER A 575 0.99 -17.00 15.04
C SER A 575 -0.14 -16.87 14.02
N LYS A 576 -0.91 -17.96 13.81
CA LYS A 576 -2.07 -18.03 12.89
C LYS A 576 -3.38 -18.43 13.59
N LYS A 577 -3.32 -18.79 14.88
CA LYS A 577 -4.45 -19.30 15.65
C LYS A 577 -5.02 -18.19 16.53
N LEU A 578 -5.69 -17.20 15.94
CA LEU A 578 -6.60 -16.28 16.63
C LEU A 578 -7.33 -15.40 15.59
N HIS A 579 -8.11 -16.04 14.72
CA HIS A 579 -9.26 -15.41 14.07
C HIS A 579 -10.50 -16.26 14.39
#